data_AF-A0A968BR13-F1
#
_entry.id   AF-A0A968BR13-F1
#
_cell.length_a   1.000
_cell.length_b   1.000
_cell.length_c   1.000
_cell.angle_alpha   90.00
_cell.angle_beta   90.00
_cell.angle_gamma   90.00
#
_symmetry.space_group_name_H-M   'P 1'
#
loop_
_entity.id
_entity.type
_entity.pdbx_description
1 polymer ?
#
loop_
_entity_poly.entity_id
_entity_poly.type
_entity_poly.pdbx_seq_one_letter_code
_entity_poly.pdbx_strand_id
1 'polypeptide(L)'
;VALATFLPLVAGEGGNAGSQTTTVIVRGMAMGEVTVRNGLRVLVKELAAAAITGMIIGVGTALVICFWKQDLVIALAAMVAMVLNFLMGALAGVLVPLGLKLMRVDPALASAAFVTAVTDTLGFLFFLGIATLLMQWF
;
A
#
# COMPACT_ATOMS: atom_id res chain seq x y z
N VAL A 1 1.90 -18.21 -15.78
CA VAL A 1 0.46 -17.96 -15.57
C VAL A 1 0.10 -17.79 -14.08
N ALA A 2 0.73 -18.51 -13.15
CA ALA A 2 0.40 -18.44 -11.71
C ALA A 2 0.54 -17.03 -11.06
N LEU A 3 1.57 -16.26 -11.42
CA LEU A 3 1.78 -14.89 -10.91
C LEU A 3 0.61 -13.94 -11.25
N ALA A 4 0.12 -13.99 -12.48
CA ALA A 4 -0.91 -13.08 -12.96
C ALA A 4 -2.24 -13.24 -12.19
N THR A 5 -2.50 -14.41 -11.61
CA THR A 5 -3.69 -14.69 -10.80
C THR A 5 -3.75 -13.86 -9.52
N PHE A 6 -2.58 -13.49 -8.96
CA PHE A 6 -2.51 -12.78 -7.68
C PHE A 6 -2.30 -11.26 -7.85
N LEU A 7 -2.07 -10.78 -9.07
CA LEU A 7 -1.87 -9.37 -9.36
C LEU A 7 -3.04 -8.47 -8.90
N PRO A 8 -4.32 -8.80 -9.20
CA PRO A 8 -5.43 -7.96 -8.78
C PRO A 8 -5.55 -7.86 -7.26
N LEU A 9 -5.18 -8.94 -6.56
CA LEU A 9 -5.21 -8.99 -5.10
C LEU A 9 -4.13 -8.06 -4.51
N VAL A 10 -2.89 -8.13 -5.01
CA VAL A 10 -1.79 -7.25 -4.53
C VAL A 10 -2.05 -5.77 -4.83
N ALA A 11 -2.49 -5.44 -6.05
CA ALA A 11 -2.81 -4.07 -6.42
C ALA A 11 -4.04 -3.54 -5.66
N GLY A 12 -5.12 -4.32 -5.63
CA GLY A 12 -6.38 -3.93 -5.02
C GLY A 12 -6.29 -3.66 -3.51
N GLU A 13 -5.62 -4.53 -2.77
CA GLU A 13 -5.47 -4.34 -1.31
C GLU A 13 -4.60 -3.12 -0.96
N GLY A 14 -3.55 -2.85 -1.75
CA GLY A 14 -2.74 -1.64 -1.57
C GLY A 14 -3.53 -0.35 -1.81
N GLY A 15 -4.34 -0.32 -2.88
CA GLY A 15 -5.24 0.81 -3.17
C GLY A 15 -6.28 1.04 -2.07
N ASN A 16 -6.82 -0.05 -1.50
CA ASN A 16 -7.75 0.02 -0.36
C ASN A 16 -7.07 0.60 0.88
N ALA A 17 -5.86 0.14 1.22
CA ALA A 17 -5.09 0.66 2.35
C ALA A 17 -4.72 2.14 2.18
N GLY A 18 -4.30 2.53 0.97
CA GLY A 18 -4.02 3.93 0.64
C GLY A 18 -5.27 4.81 0.72
N SER A 19 -6.42 4.32 0.25
CA SER A 19 -7.70 5.03 0.34
C SER A 19 -8.18 5.21 1.78
N GLN A 20 -8.00 4.19 2.63
CA GLN A 20 -8.29 4.28 4.06
C GLN A 20 -7.43 5.36 4.72
N THR A 21 -6.11 5.32 4.49
CA THR A 21 -5.17 6.32 5.02
C THR A 21 -5.55 7.72 4.55
N THR A 22 -5.81 7.88 3.25
CA THR A 22 -6.25 9.15 2.66
C THR A 22 -7.50 9.70 3.34
N THR A 23 -8.49 8.83 3.58
CA THR A 23 -9.75 9.21 4.24
C THR A 23 -9.50 9.71 5.66
N VAL A 24 -8.69 9.00 6.43
CA VAL A 24 -8.31 9.41 7.80
C VAL A 24 -7.60 10.76 7.78
N ILE A 25 -6.69 10.97 6.83
CA ILE A 25 -5.91 12.21 6.72
C ILE A 25 -6.79 13.39 6.29
N VAL A 26 -7.61 13.24 5.25
CA VAL A 26 -8.53 14.28 4.78
C VAL A 26 -9.53 14.66 5.87
N ARG A 27 -10.10 13.67 6.57
CA ARG A 27 -11.01 13.92 7.71
C ARG A 27 -10.29 14.61 8.86
N GLY A 28 -9.10 14.14 9.23
CA GLY A 28 -8.28 14.76 10.28
C GLY A 28 -7.89 16.20 9.94
N MET A 29 -7.65 16.51 8.66
CA MET A 29 -7.41 17.88 8.20
C MET A 29 -8.67 18.75 8.33
N ALA A 30 -9.85 18.22 8.02
CA ALA A 30 -11.12 18.93 8.16
C ALA A 30 -11.49 19.21 9.62
N MET A 31 -11.13 18.31 10.54
CA MET A 31 -11.34 18.47 11.99
C MET A 31 -10.23 19.29 12.68
N GLY A 32 -9.19 19.72 11.95
CA GLY A 32 -8.06 20.47 12.50
C GLY A 32 -7.03 19.62 13.29
N GLU A 33 -7.21 18.31 13.34
CA GLU A 33 -6.33 17.36 14.03
C GLU A 33 -5.03 17.09 13.25
N VAL A 34 -5.10 17.15 11.91
CA VAL A 34 -3.96 16.93 11.01
C VAL A 34 -3.56 18.24 10.33
N THR A 35 -2.30 18.60 10.51
CA THR A 35 -1.69 19.81 9.96
C THR A 35 -0.35 19.46 9.33
N VAL A 36 0.20 20.36 8.52
CA VAL A 36 1.55 20.17 7.95
C VAL A 36 2.60 20.04 9.07
N ARG A 37 2.42 20.75 10.19
CA ARG A 37 3.36 20.75 11.32
C ARG A 37 3.44 19.40 12.05
N ASN A 38 2.34 18.66 12.14
CA ASN A 38 2.32 17.33 12.76
C ASN A 38 2.36 16.19 11.73
N GLY A 39 2.49 16.51 10.43
CA GLY A 39 2.45 15.54 9.33
C GLY A 39 3.44 14.39 9.47
N LEU A 40 4.66 14.64 9.96
CA LEU A 40 5.65 13.58 10.19
C LEU A 40 5.20 12.59 11.29
N ARG A 41 4.62 13.09 12.39
CA ARG A 41 4.10 12.23 13.47
C ARG A 41 2.95 11.37 12.97
N VAL A 42 2.05 11.96 12.18
CA VAL A 42 0.93 11.25 11.59
C VAL A 42 1.42 10.20 10.59
N LEU A 43 2.40 10.55 9.74
CA LEU A 43 3.01 9.62 8.80
C LEU A 43 3.59 8.38 9.50
N VAL A 44 4.35 8.56 10.58
CA VAL A 44 4.93 7.43 11.33
C VAL A 44 3.83 6.54 11.92
N LYS A 45 2.75 7.13 12.44
CA LYS A 45 1.60 6.37 12.96
C LYS A 45 0.94 5.53 11.86
N GLU A 46 0.67 6.13 10.70
CA GLU A 46 0.01 5.44 9.58
C GLU A 46 0.93 4.39 8.95
N LEU A 47 2.24 4.66 8.85
CA LEU A 47 3.24 3.66 8.44
C LEU A 47 3.26 2.46 9.38
N ALA A 48 3.20 2.68 10.70
CA ALA A 48 3.14 1.59 11.67
C ALA A 48 1.85 0.77 11.54
N ALA A 49 0.71 1.44 11.37
CA ALA A 49 -0.57 0.76 11.12
C ALA A 49 -0.52 -0.06 9.82
N ALA A 50 0.02 0.50 8.74
CA ALA A 50 0.17 -0.17 7.46
C ALA A 50 1.15 -1.35 7.51
N ALA A 51 2.25 -1.24 8.27
CA ALA A 51 3.17 -2.35 8.47
C ALA A 51 2.48 -3.54 9.14
N ILE A 52 1.67 -3.28 10.19
CA ILE A 52 0.93 -4.31 10.91
C ILE A 52 -0.12 -4.95 10.00
N THR A 53 -0.96 -4.14 9.34
CA THR A 53 -2.02 -4.65 8.46
C THR A 53 -1.44 -5.37 7.25
N GLY A 54 -0.39 -4.82 6.63
CA GLY A 54 0.31 -5.44 5.50
C GLY A 54 0.96 -6.76 5.88
N MET A 55 1.50 -6.88 7.11
CA MET A 55 2.03 -8.15 7.61
C MET A 55 0.91 -9.20 7.78
N ILE A 56 -0.21 -8.83 8.40
CA ILE A 56 -1.35 -9.74 8.60
C ILE A 56 -1.90 -10.24 7.27
N ILE A 57 -2.16 -9.33 6.33
CA ILE A 57 -2.71 -9.66 5.02
C ILE A 57 -1.68 -10.39 4.15
N GLY A 58 -0.41 -9.99 4.21
CA GLY A 58 0.69 -10.63 3.50
C GLY A 58 0.90 -12.08 3.94
N VAL A 59 0.92 -12.35 5.24
CA VAL A 59 1.00 -13.72 5.78
C VAL A 59 -0.23 -14.53 5.37
N GLY A 60 -1.43 -13.97 5.51
CA GLY A 60 -2.66 -14.65 5.09
C GLY A 60 -2.63 -15.02 3.60
N THR A 61 -2.18 -14.10 2.75
CA THR A 61 -2.03 -14.30 1.31
C THR A 61 -1.00 -15.39 0.99
N ALA A 62 0.16 -15.36 1.65
CA ALA A 62 1.20 -16.39 1.47
C ALA A 62 0.70 -17.78 1.89
N LEU A 63 -0.03 -17.89 3.00
CA LEU A 63 -0.63 -19.16 3.42
C LEU A 63 -1.59 -19.70 2.35
N VAL A 64 -2.49 -18.86 1.83
CA VAL A 64 -3.41 -19.25 0.76
C VAL A 64 -2.66 -19.73 -0.49
N ILE A 65 -1.60 -19.02 -0.89
CA ILE A 65 -0.77 -19.40 -2.05
C ILE A 65 -0.05 -20.73 -1.79
N CYS A 66 0.53 -20.92 -0.61
CA CYS A 66 1.18 -22.18 -0.23
C CYS A 66 0.20 -23.37 -0.27
N PHE A 67 -1.01 -23.22 0.28
CA PHE A 67 -2.00 -24.30 0.27
C PHE A 67 -2.55 -24.60 -1.13
N TRP A 68 -2.73 -23.57 -1.96
CA TRP A 68 -3.38 -23.74 -3.26
C TRP A 68 -2.41 -24.07 -4.39
N LYS A 69 -1.33 -23.29 -4.52
CA LYS A 69 -0.36 -23.42 -5.62
C LYS A 69 0.85 -24.26 -5.26
N GLN A 70 1.06 -24.54 -3.97
CA GLN A 70 2.24 -25.27 -3.46
C GLN A 70 3.56 -24.64 -3.93
N ASP A 71 3.55 -23.33 -4.15
CA ASP A 71 4.68 -22.56 -4.66
C ASP A 71 5.14 -21.56 -3.60
N LEU A 72 6.22 -21.92 -2.89
CA LEU A 72 6.78 -21.13 -1.80
C LEU A 72 7.41 -19.82 -2.31
N VAL A 73 7.93 -19.82 -3.54
CA VAL A 73 8.58 -18.64 -4.14
C VAL A 73 7.53 -17.55 -4.38
N ILE A 74 6.40 -17.91 -4.98
CA ILE A 74 5.29 -16.97 -5.21
C ILE A 74 4.66 -16.53 -3.88
N ALA A 75 4.53 -17.43 -2.91
CA ALA A 75 3.98 -17.10 -1.59
C ALA A 75 4.84 -16.05 -0.85
N LEU A 76 6.17 -16.24 -0.83
CA LEU A 76 7.10 -15.28 -0.24
C LEU A 76 7.11 -13.95 -1.00
N ALA A 77 7.12 -14.01 -2.33
CA ALA A 77 7.06 -12.80 -3.16
C ALA A 77 5.79 -11.98 -2.87
N ALA A 78 4.63 -12.65 -2.78
CA ALA A 78 3.35 -12.00 -2.47
C ALA A 78 3.34 -11.36 -1.08
N MET A 79 3.87 -12.06 -0.06
CA MET A 79 3.97 -11.53 1.30
C MET A 79 4.76 -10.23 1.36
N VAL A 80 5.98 -10.25 0.82
CA VAL A 80 6.87 -9.08 0.87
C VAL A 80 6.29 -7.94 0.03
N ALA A 81 5.77 -8.25 -1.15
CA ALA A 81 5.13 -7.25 -2.01
C ALA A 81 3.91 -6.60 -1.34
N MET A 82 3.09 -7.36 -0.61
CA MET A 82 1.98 -6.83 0.15
C MET A 82 2.42 -5.84 1.23
N VAL A 83 3.40 -6.22 2.05
CA VAL A 83 3.91 -5.33 3.11
C VAL A 83 4.41 -4.01 2.50
N LEU A 84 5.20 -4.09 1.43
CA LEU A 84 5.70 -2.89 0.74
C LEU A 84 4.59 -2.07 0.10
N ASN A 85 3.59 -2.70 -0.51
CA ASN A 85 2.48 -1.98 -1.15
C ASN A 85 1.62 -1.25 -0.12
N PHE A 86 1.37 -1.87 1.04
CA PHE A 86 0.67 -1.22 2.17
C PHE A 86 1.45 -0.01 2.71
N LEU A 87 2.76 -0.15 2.88
CA LEU A 87 3.62 0.96 3.30
C LEU A 87 3.58 2.12 2.29
N MET A 88 3.62 1.81 0.99
CA MET A 88 3.50 2.83 -0.06
C MET A 88 2.10 3.44 -0.12
N GLY A 89 1.06 2.66 0.12
CA GLY A 89 -0.31 3.15 0.27
C GLY A 89 -0.43 4.15 1.41
N ALA A 90 0.15 3.86 2.57
CA ALA A 90 0.16 4.81 3.70
C ALA A 90 1.01 6.05 3.41
N LEU A 91 2.18 5.89 2.81
CA LEU A 91 3.01 7.03 2.38
C LEU A 91 2.24 7.96 1.44
N ALA A 92 1.65 7.40 0.38
CA ALA A 92 0.85 8.18 -0.56
C ALA A 92 -0.38 8.79 0.12
N GLY A 93 -1.09 8.02 0.93
CA GLY A 93 -2.30 8.45 1.63
C GLY A 93 -2.07 9.56 2.66
N VAL A 94 -0.85 9.75 3.14
CA VAL A 94 -0.48 10.89 3.99
C VAL A 94 0.13 12.04 3.20
N LEU A 95 1.11 11.74 2.33
CA LEU A 95 1.91 12.76 1.66
C LEU A 95 1.13 13.46 0.53
N VAL A 96 0.28 12.74 -0.22
CA VAL A 96 -0.50 13.33 -1.32
C VAL A 96 -1.49 14.36 -0.78
N PRO A 97 -2.34 14.07 0.23
CA PRO A 97 -3.26 15.08 0.74
C PRO A 97 -2.56 16.29 1.38
N LEU A 98 -1.46 16.06 2.12
CA LEU A 98 -0.68 17.14 2.74
C LEU A 98 0.01 18.02 1.68
N GLY A 99 0.54 17.41 0.61
CA GLY A 99 1.14 18.11 -0.50
C GLY A 99 0.13 18.96 -1.27
N LEU A 100 -1.05 18.40 -1.57
CA LEU A 100 -2.15 19.13 -2.20
C LEU A 100 -2.60 20.33 -1.36
N LYS A 101 -2.72 20.16 -0.04
CA LYS A 101 -3.04 21.25 0.90
C LYS A 101 -1.99 22.35 0.85
N LEU A 102 -0.70 22.01 0.78
CA LEU A 102 0.38 23.00 0.65
C LEU A 102 0.30 23.79 -0.66
N MET A 103 -0.11 23.12 -1.74
CA MET A 103 -0.36 23.74 -3.06
C MET A 103 -1.72 24.47 -3.15
N ARG A 104 -2.50 24.54 -2.06
CA ARG A 104 -3.85 25.12 -2.00
C ARG A 104 -4.85 24.46 -2.95
N VAL A 105 -4.65 23.18 -3.25
CA VAL A 105 -5.60 22.32 -3.97
C VAL A 105 -6.42 21.53 -2.97
N ASP A 106 -7.72 21.35 -3.21
CA ASP A 106 -8.58 20.55 -2.35
C ASP A 106 -8.14 19.07 -2.34
N PRO A 107 -7.64 18.56 -1.20
CA PRO A 107 -7.16 17.19 -1.09
C PRO A 107 -8.27 16.15 -1.32
N ALA A 108 -9.53 16.46 -1.01
CA ALA A 108 -10.62 15.50 -1.11
C ALA A 108 -10.93 15.10 -2.56
N LEU A 109 -10.69 16.01 -3.52
CA LEU A 109 -11.02 15.81 -4.92
C LEU A 109 -9.98 14.98 -5.69
N ALA A 110 -8.69 15.16 -5.39
CA ALA A 110 -7.62 14.60 -6.20
C ALA A 110 -6.91 13.40 -5.56
N SER A 111 -6.90 13.28 -4.23
CA SER A 111 -6.02 12.32 -3.55
C SER A 111 -6.30 10.87 -3.90
N ALA A 112 -7.57 10.48 -4.06
CA ALA A 112 -7.94 9.09 -4.35
C ALA A 112 -7.31 8.58 -5.67
N ALA A 113 -7.41 9.35 -6.75
CA ALA A 113 -6.85 8.95 -8.05
C ALA A 113 -5.31 8.84 -8.02
N PHE A 114 -4.64 9.80 -7.38
CA PHE A 114 -3.18 9.77 -7.24
C PHE A 114 -2.71 8.59 -6.39
N VAL A 115 -3.40 8.31 -5.28
CA VAL A 115 -3.05 7.21 -4.39
C VAL A 115 -3.21 5.87 -5.09
N THR A 116 -4.34 5.65 -5.78
CA THR A 116 -4.56 4.44 -6.58
C THR A 116 -3.48 4.27 -7.66
N ALA A 117 -3.15 5.34 -8.39
CA ALA A 117 -2.11 5.27 -9.42
C ALA A 117 -0.73 4.87 -8.85
N VAL A 118 -0.39 5.39 -7.66
CA VAL A 118 0.87 5.05 -6.96
C VAL A 118 0.83 3.59 -6.50
N THR A 119 -0.24 3.15 -5.84
CA THR A 119 -0.35 1.78 -5.31
C THR A 119 -0.44 0.73 -6.39
N ASP A 120 -1.08 1.04 -7.53
CA ASP A 120 -1.10 0.14 -8.66
C ASP A 120 0.32 -0.01 -9.20
N THR A 121 0.92 1.09 -9.65
CA THR A 121 2.27 1.08 -10.27
C THR A 121 3.29 0.38 -9.37
N LEU A 122 3.34 0.73 -8.09
CA LEU A 122 4.30 0.16 -7.15
C LEU A 122 3.92 -1.26 -6.72
N GLY A 123 2.64 -1.58 -6.57
CA GLY A 123 2.19 -2.94 -6.28
C GLY A 123 2.59 -3.92 -7.37
N PHE A 124 2.40 -3.55 -8.64
CA PHE A 124 2.88 -4.34 -9.78
C PHE A 124 4.40 -4.46 -9.78
N LEU A 125 5.12 -3.35 -9.58
CA LEU A 125 6.58 -3.32 -9.57
C LEU A 125 7.17 -4.21 -8.47
N PHE A 126 6.65 -4.10 -7.24
CA PHE A 126 7.13 -4.90 -6.11
C PHE A 126 6.84 -6.38 -6.31
N PHE A 127 5.62 -6.75 -6.69
CA PHE A 127 5.29 -8.16 -6.82
C PHE A 127 6.06 -8.84 -7.95
N LEU A 128 6.08 -8.23 -9.14
CA LEU A 128 6.81 -8.81 -10.28
C LEU A 128 8.32 -8.75 -10.05
N GLY A 129 8.85 -7.63 -9.55
CA GLY A 129 10.27 -7.47 -9.27
C GLY A 129 10.79 -8.46 -8.24
N ILE A 130 10.11 -8.60 -7.09
CA ILE A 130 10.50 -9.54 -6.04
C ILE A 130 10.37 -10.98 -6.53
N ALA A 131 9.28 -11.32 -7.24
CA ALA A 131 9.11 -12.65 -7.77
C ALA A 131 10.21 -13.01 -8.80
N THR A 132 10.58 -12.10 -9.69
CA THR A 132 11.68 -12.31 -10.63
C THR A 132 13.01 -12.50 -9.91
N LEU A 133 13.30 -11.70 -8.88
CA LEU A 133 14.51 -11.86 -8.09
C LEU A 133 14.54 -13.22 -7.38
N LEU A 134 13.45 -13.61 -6.72
CA LEU A 134 13.41 -14.90 -6.00
C LEU A 134 13.48 -16.09 -6.96
N MET A 135 12.79 -16.06 -8.10
CA MET A 135 12.86 -17.12 -9.11
C MET A 135 14.24 -17.26 -9.78
N GLN A 136 15.11 -16.26 -9.74
CA GLN A 136 16.49 -16.39 -10.21
C GLN A 136 17.40 -17.07 -9.19
N TRP A 137 17.06 -16.95 -7.90
CA TRP A 137 17.85 -17.50 -6.79
C TRP A 137 17.44 -18.92 -6.40
N PHE A 138 16.24 -19.37 -6.77
CA PHE A 138 15.68 -20.71 -6.55
C PHE A 138 15.52 -21.48 -7.86
#